data_AF-A0A7C2D1V0-F1
#
_entry.id   AF-A0A7C2D1V0-F1
#
_cell.length_a   1.000
_cell.length_b   1.000
_cell.length_c   1.000
_cell.angle_alpha   90.00
_cell.angle_beta   90.00
_cell.angle_gamma   90.00
#
_symmetry.space_group_name_H-M   'P 1'
#
loop_
_entity.id
_entity.type
_entity.pdbx_description
1 polymer ?
#
loop_
_entity_poly.entity_id
_entity_poly.type
_entity_poly.pdbx_seq_one_letter_code
_entity_poly.pdbx_strand_id
1 'polypeptide(L)'
;MLYQAPDGNLYRRWEQHSFPPTPEASPARAAHVELAWRDPEAARRARHEQRLDYWRRLVERRRANVEAAKQALARARTPGDRFDARAELEACQAELLVAEQGLAEAEQGAR
;
A
#
# COMPACT_ATOMS: atom_id res chain seq x y z
N MET A 1 -14.29 11.87 22.57
CA MET A 1 -13.40 12.57 21.62
C MET A 1 -12.60 11.51 20.87
N LEU A 2 -12.74 11.45 19.55
CA LEU A 2 -12.01 10.52 18.68
C LEU A 2 -10.76 11.24 18.14
N TYR A 3 -9.64 10.55 18.00
CA TYR A 3 -8.44 11.05 17.32
C TYR A 3 -8.01 10.06 16.23
N GLN A 4 -7.48 10.57 15.12
CA GLN A 4 -6.92 9.72 14.08
C GLN A 4 -5.42 9.52 14.33
N ALA A 5 -5.01 8.26 14.40
CA ALA A 5 -3.61 7.89 14.52
C ALA A 5 -2.87 7.95 13.16
N PRO A 6 -1.52 7.91 13.15
CA PRO A 6 -0.73 7.93 11.92
C PRO A 6 -0.99 6.77 10.97
N ASP A 7 -1.44 5.63 11.50
CA ASP A 7 -1.85 4.45 10.72
C ASP A 7 -3.22 4.64 10.01
N GLY A 8 -3.91 5.74 10.29
CA GLY A 8 -5.17 6.11 9.69
C GLY A 8 -6.42 5.62 10.42
N ASN A 9 -6.26 4.84 11.49
CA ASN A 9 -7.38 4.36 12.30
C ASN A 9 -7.89 5.43 13.28
N LEU A 10 -9.17 5.36 13.62
CA LEU A 10 -9.83 6.27 14.57
C LEU A 10 -9.90 5.60 15.94
N TYR A 11 -9.32 6.26 16.95
CA TYR A 11 -9.24 5.76 18.31
C TYR A 11 -10.02 6.66 19.27
N ARG A 12 -10.53 6.07 20.35
CA ARG A 12 -11.09 6.87 21.45
C ARG A 12 -9.93 7.44 22.27
N ARG A 13 -10.03 8.71 22.70
CA ARG A 13 -8.96 9.43 23.42
C ARG A 13 -8.42 8.71 24.67
N TRP A 14 -9.19 7.81 25.27
CA TRP A 14 -8.77 7.01 26.43
C TRP A 14 -8.01 5.73 26.07
N GLU A 15 -8.00 5.31 24.80
CA GLU A 15 -7.21 4.18 24.28
C GLU A 15 -5.81 4.65 23.88
N GLN A 16 -5.09 5.37 24.76
CA GLN A 16 -3.82 6.03 24.42
C GLN A 16 -2.79 5.06 23.84
N HIS A 17 -2.66 5.07 22.51
CA HIS A 17 -1.52 4.53 21.79
C HIS A 17 -0.52 5.67 21.59
N SER A 18 0.72 5.47 22.04
CA SER A 18 1.79 6.45 21.86
C SER A 18 2.24 6.44 20.40
N PHE A 19 1.92 7.51 19.68
CA PHE A 19 2.40 7.73 18.32
C PHE A 19 3.32 8.95 18.30
N PRO A 20 4.54 8.85 17.75
CA PRO A 20 5.44 9.99 17.68
C PRO A 20 4.80 11.11 16.81
N PRO A 21 4.80 12.37 17.27
CA PRO A 21 4.24 13.47 16.49
C PRO A 21 5.11 13.74 15.27
N THR A 22 4.53 13.59 14.08
CA THR A 22 5.12 14.11 12.84
C THR A 22 4.80 15.61 12.74
N PRO A 23 5.82 16.49 12.72
CA PRO A 23 5.63 17.95 12.76
C PRO A 23 5.23 18.56 11.42
N GLU A 24 5.20 17.80 10.33
CA GLU A 24 4.85 18.33 9.01
C GLU A 24 3.35 18.56 8.85
N ALA A 25 2.98 19.80 8.55
CA ALA A 25 1.64 20.18 8.14
C ALA A 25 1.35 19.58 6.76
N SER A 26 0.59 18.49 6.72
CA SER A 26 0.08 17.91 5.48
C SER A 26 -1.34 18.46 5.21
N PRO A 27 -1.56 19.21 4.11
CA PRO A 27 -2.90 19.67 3.72
C PRO A 27 -3.90 18.53 3.56
N ALA A 28 -3.42 17.37 3.07
CA ALA A 28 -4.23 16.16 2.95
C ALA A 28 -4.68 15.62 4.33
N ARG A 29 -3.79 15.68 5.34
CA ARG A 29 -4.13 15.30 6.71
C ARG A 29 -5.16 16.25 7.31
N ALA A 30 -5.02 17.56 7.12
CA ALA A 30 -5.98 18.55 7.61
C ALA A 30 -7.37 18.35 6.98
N ALA A 31 -7.44 18.18 5.66
CA ALA A 31 -8.70 17.91 4.95
C ALA A 31 -9.37 16.61 5.42
N HIS A 32 -8.59 15.57 5.67
CA HIS A 32 -9.13 14.32 6.21
C HIS A 32 -9.68 14.50 7.63
N VAL A 33 -8.97 15.20 8.52
CA VAL A 33 -9.45 15.45 9.89
C VAL A 33 -10.74 16.28 9.87
N GLU A 34 -10.83 17.29 9.01
CA GLU A 34 -12.05 18.08 8.83
C GLU A 34 -13.22 17.21 8.34
N LEU A 35 -12.98 16.34 7.34
CA LEU A 35 -13.97 15.39 6.87
C LEU A 35 -14.39 14.41 7.97
N ALA A 36 -13.44 13.88 8.75
CA ALA A 36 -13.72 12.93 9.83
C ALA A 36 -14.53 13.54 10.98
N TRP A 37 -14.41 14.84 11.23
CA TRP A 37 -15.28 15.54 12.17
C TRP A 37 -16.68 15.80 11.64
N ARG A 38 -16.83 16.11 10.34
CA ARG A 38 -18.13 16.40 9.73
C ARG A 38 -18.92 15.13 9.38
N ASP A 39 -18.25 14.14 8.80
CA ASP A 39 -18.82 12.87 8.35
C ASP A 39 -17.78 11.73 8.54
N PRO A 40 -17.82 11.05 9.70
CA PRO A 40 -16.91 9.95 10.01
C PRO A 40 -17.04 8.74 9.07
N GLU A 41 -18.20 8.54 8.44
CA GLU A 41 -18.41 7.43 7.49
C GLU A 41 -17.80 7.77 6.13
N ALA A 42 -17.96 9.00 5.64
CA ALA A 42 -17.29 9.48 4.44
C ALA A 42 -15.76 9.46 4.58
N ALA A 43 -15.24 9.86 5.74
CA ALA A 43 -13.81 9.80 6.02
C ALA A 43 -13.27 8.35 5.97
N ARG A 44 -14.02 7.39 6.51
CA ARG A 44 -13.67 5.96 6.44
C ARG A 44 -13.68 5.45 5.01
N ARG A 45 -14.72 5.77 4.22
CA ARG A 45 -14.78 5.42 2.79
C ARG A 45 -13.61 6.01 2.01
N ALA A 46 -13.30 7.29 2.19
CA ALA A 46 -12.19 7.95 1.51
C ALA A 46 -10.83 7.31 1.85
N ARG A 47 -10.59 6.96 3.11
CA ARG A 47 -9.36 6.24 3.51
C ARG A 47 -9.28 4.85 2.89
N HIS A 48 -10.41 4.15 2.87
CA HIS A 48 -10.50 2.84 2.27
C HIS A 48 -10.21 2.88 0.76
N GLU A 49 -10.82 3.83 0.04
CA GLU A 49 -10.54 4.07 -1.39
C GLU A 49 -9.07 4.39 -1.64
N GLN A 50 -8.46 5.25 -0.82
CA GLN A 50 -7.01 5.54 -0.92
C GLN A 50 -6.15 4.29 -0.72
N ARG A 51 -6.51 3.42 0.24
CA ARG A 51 -5.82 2.16 0.48
C ARG A 51 -5.95 1.23 -0.74
N LEU A 52 -7.15 1.11 -1.31
CA LEU A 52 -7.37 0.32 -2.52
C LEU A 52 -6.57 0.86 -3.71
N ASP A 53 -6.58 2.17 -3.94
CA ASP A 53 -5.82 2.81 -5.02
C ASP A 53 -4.31 2.57 -4.87
N TYR A 54 -3.77 2.69 -3.65
CA TYR A 54 -2.38 2.36 -3.36
C TYR A 54 -2.04 0.92 -3.78
N TRP A 55 -2.83 -0.07 -3.34
CA TRP A 55 -2.57 -1.46 -3.65
C TRP A 55 -2.72 -1.77 -5.14
N ARG A 56 -3.72 -1.20 -5.81
CA ARG A 56 -3.90 -1.34 -7.28
C ARG A 56 -2.68 -0.84 -8.03
N ARG A 57 -2.21 0.38 -7.73
CA ARG A 57 -1.01 0.94 -8.36
C ARG A 57 0.24 0.12 -8.06
N LEU A 58 0.34 -0.42 -6.84
CA LEU A 58 1.46 -1.28 -6.47
C LEU A 58 1.45 -2.58 -7.28
N VAL A 59 0.29 -3.24 -7.40
CA VAL A 59 0.12 -4.45 -8.23
C VAL A 59 0.49 -4.16 -9.69
N GLU A 60 -0.02 -3.08 -10.28
CA GLU A 60 0.33 -2.66 -11.64
C GLU A 60 1.84 -2.48 -11.81
N ARG A 61 2.50 -1.80 -10.87
CA ARG A 61 3.96 -1.61 -10.88
C ARG A 61 4.70 -2.94 -10.77
N ARG A 62 4.28 -3.84 -9.87
CA ARG A 62 4.94 -5.15 -9.71
C ARG A 62 4.75 -6.04 -10.92
N ARG A 63 3.59 -5.99 -11.60
CA ARG A 63 3.38 -6.65 -12.89
C ARG A 63 4.36 -6.14 -13.95
N ALA A 64 4.56 -4.83 -14.03
CA ALA A 64 5.56 -4.25 -14.94
C ALA A 64 6.98 -4.73 -14.62
N ASN A 65 7.35 -4.83 -13.34
CA ASN A 65 8.65 -5.39 -12.93
C ASN A 65 8.81 -6.85 -13.34
N VAL A 66 7.78 -7.69 -13.14
CA VAL A 66 7.80 -9.09 -13.57
C VAL A 66 8.00 -9.21 -15.08
N GLU A 67 7.31 -8.40 -15.89
CA GLU A 67 7.51 -8.40 -17.34
C GLU A 67 8.91 -7.92 -17.74
N ALA A 68 9.47 -6.91 -17.05
CA ALA A 68 10.85 -6.48 -17.27
C ALA A 68 11.86 -7.60 -16.92
N ALA A 69 11.66 -8.31 -15.81
CA ALA A 69 12.50 -9.44 -15.40
C ALA A 69 12.42 -10.61 -16.40
N LYS A 70 11.24 -10.93 -16.93
CA LYS A 70 11.08 -11.91 -18.02
C LYS A 70 11.87 -11.52 -19.26
N GLN A 71 11.82 -10.24 -19.65
CA GLN A 71 12.58 -9.73 -20.79
C GLN A 71 14.10 -9.80 -20.54
N ALA A 72 14.55 -9.50 -19.33
CA ALA A 72 15.96 -9.64 -18.94
C ALA A 72 16.43 -11.09 -19.05
N LEU A 73 15.63 -12.03 -18.54
CA LEU A 73 15.90 -13.46 -18.65
C LEU A 73 15.96 -13.94 -20.11
N ALA A 74 15.04 -13.47 -20.96
CA ALA A 74 15.04 -13.80 -22.39
C ALA A 74 16.29 -13.27 -23.13
N ARG A 75 16.89 -12.18 -22.64
CA ARG A 75 18.10 -11.57 -23.21
C ARG A 75 19.40 -12.15 -22.63
N ALA A 76 19.33 -12.96 -21.58
CA ALA A 76 20.50 -13.50 -20.88
C ALA A 76 21.28 -14.49 -21.76
N ARG A 77 22.56 -14.19 -21.98
CA ARG A 77 23.42 -14.93 -22.91
C ARG A 77 24.31 -15.95 -22.21
N THR A 78 24.75 -15.66 -20.99
CA THR A 78 25.63 -16.56 -20.25
C THR A 78 24.84 -17.38 -19.21
N PRO A 79 25.37 -18.53 -18.76
CA PRO A 79 24.75 -19.30 -17.67
C PRO A 79 24.63 -18.51 -16.36
N GLY A 80 25.61 -17.65 -16.03
CA GLY A 80 25.59 -16.79 -14.84
C GLY A 80 24.45 -15.77 -14.91
N ASP A 81 24.37 -15.02 -16.01
CA ASP A 81 23.29 -14.03 -16.21
C ASP A 81 21.89 -14.68 -16.16
N ARG A 82 21.77 -15.92 -16.66
CA ARG A 82 20.51 -16.67 -16.62
C ARG A 82 20.13 -17.09 -15.21
N PHE A 83 21.11 -17.42 -14.37
CA PHE A 83 20.87 -17.73 -12.97
C PHE A 83 20.38 -16.47 -12.24
N ASP A 84 21.09 -15.37 -12.38
CA ASP A 84 20.74 -14.09 -11.73
C ASP A 84 19.38 -13.57 -12.22
N ALA A 85 19.10 -13.63 -13.52
CA ALA A 85 17.82 -13.20 -14.08
C ALA A 85 16.64 -14.10 -13.67
N ARG A 86 16.88 -15.39 -13.38
CA ARG A 86 15.85 -16.27 -12.81
C ARG A 86 15.56 -15.91 -11.36
N ALA A 87 16.60 -15.70 -10.56
CA ALA A 87 16.44 -15.28 -9.17
C ALA A 87 15.69 -13.94 -9.07
N GLU A 88 16.02 -12.98 -9.93
CA GLU A 88 15.33 -11.69 -10.00
C GLU A 88 13.85 -11.84 -10.42
N LEU A 89 13.57 -12.72 -11.39
CA LEU A 89 12.20 -13.01 -11.81
C LEU A 89 11.38 -13.64 -10.67
N GLU A 90 11.95 -14.60 -9.94
CA GLU A 90 11.32 -15.23 -8.77
C GLU A 90 11.04 -14.19 -7.67
N ALA A 91 12.00 -13.31 -7.39
CA ALA A 91 11.83 -12.22 -6.43
C ALA A 91 10.69 -11.27 -6.84
N CYS A 92 10.65 -10.84 -8.11
CA CYS A 92 9.57 -9.99 -8.64
C CYS A 92 8.20 -10.68 -8.55
N GLN A 93 8.13 -11.99 -8.81
CA GLN A 93 6.90 -12.77 -8.71
C GLN A 93 6.42 -12.89 -7.26
N ALA A 94 7.33 -13.10 -6.31
CA ALA A 94 7.01 -13.13 -4.89
C ALA A 94 6.48 -11.77 -4.40
N GLU A 95 7.11 -10.66 -4.82
CA GLU A 95 6.62 -9.31 -4.50
C GLU A 95 5.23 -9.02 -5.10
N LEU A 96 4.98 -9.49 -6.32
CA LEU A 96 3.66 -9.37 -6.96
C LEU A 96 2.60 -10.14 -6.16
N LEU A 97 2.89 -11.38 -5.75
CA LEU A 97 1.98 -12.19 -4.95
C LEU A 97 1.61 -11.48 -3.63
N VAL A 98 2.59 -10.91 -2.93
CA VAL A 98 2.35 -10.14 -1.70
C VAL A 98 1.48 -8.92 -1.98
N ALA A 99 1.71 -8.22 -3.09
CA ALA A 99 0.89 -7.07 -3.47
C ALA A 99 -0.57 -7.45 -3.80
N GLU A 100 -0.76 -8.58 -4.49
CA GLU A 100 -2.09 -9.10 -4.82
C GLU A 100 -2.84 -9.57 -3.56
N GLN A 101 -2.14 -10.21 -2.61
CA GLN A 101 -2.71 -10.55 -1.30
C GLN A 101 -3.11 -9.29 -0.52
N GLY A 102 -2.24 -8.28 -0.46
CA GLY A 102 -2.55 -7.00 0.19
C GLY A 102 -3.74 -6.26 -0.43
N LEU A 103 -3.90 -6.33 -1.76
CA LEU A 103 -5.08 -5.82 -2.45
C LEU A 103 -6.34 -6.61 -2.05
N ALA A 104 -6.29 -7.95 -2.07
CA ALA A 104 -7.43 -8.79 -1.71
C ALA A 104 -7.88 -8.57 -0.25
N GLU A 105 -6.94 -8.42 0.68
CA GLU A 105 -7.22 -8.07 2.08
C GLU A 105 -7.85 -6.68 2.19
N ALA A 106 -7.35 -5.71 1.42
CA ALA A 106 -7.92 -4.37 1.38
C ALA A 106 -9.36 -4.40 0.84
N GLU A 107 -9.66 -5.21 -0.18
CA GLU A 107 -11.01 -5.37 -0.73
C GLU A 107 -11.98 -6.09 0.22
N GLN A 108 -11.48 -7.04 1.01
CA GLN A 108 -12.28 -7.74 2.01
C GLN A 108 -12.61 -6.87 3.22
N GLY A 109 -11.69 -6.02 3.67
CA GLY A 109 -11.92 -5.05 4.75
C GLY A 109 -12.92 -3.93 4.41
N ALA A 110 -13.50 -3.95 3.20
CA ALA A 110 -14.56 -3.05 2.75
C ALA A 110 -15.98 -3.53 3.12
N ARG A 111 -16.12 -4.81 3.48
CA ARG A 111 -17.39 -5.49 3.72
C ARG A 111 -17.72 -5.55 5.21
#